data_AF-T1CR06-F1
#
_entry.id   AF-T1CR06-F1
#
_cell.length_a   1.000
_cell.length_b   1.000
_cell.length_c   1.000
_cell.angle_alpha   90.00
_cell.angle_beta   90.00
_cell.angle_gamma   90.00
#
_symmetry.space_group_name_H-M   'P 1'
#
loop_
_entity.id
_entity.type
_entity.pdbx_description
1 polymer ?
#
loop_
_entity_poly.entity_id
_entity_poly.type
_entity_poly.pdbx_seq_one_letter_code
_entity_poly.pdbx_strand_id
1 'polypeptide(L)' 'HVSAHTFRHTCAMRLLQSEVSATVIALWLGHEQVSTSDIYLHADMGQKERAIAKVQPPNTKPGRYRPPDGLLAFLEGL' A
#
# COMPACT_ATOMS: atom_id res chain seq x y z
N HIS A 1 -10.57 16.11 -10.57
CA HIS A 1 -9.71 17.01 -11.38
C HIS A 1 -8.30 16.44 -11.40
N VAL A 2 -7.65 16.36 -12.56
CA VAL A 2 -6.25 15.89 -12.68
C VAL A 2 -5.34 17.11 -12.65
N SER A 3 -4.25 17.06 -11.89
CA SER A 3 -3.28 18.14 -11.78
C SER A 3 -1.84 17.62 -11.77
N ALA A 4 -0.86 18.53 -11.80
CA ALA A 4 0.55 18.18 -11.61
C ALA A 4 0.79 17.38 -10.32
N HIS A 5 0.02 17.65 -9.25
CA HIS A 5 0.09 16.91 -8.00
C HIS A 5 -0.36 15.45 -8.14
N THR A 6 -1.33 15.17 -9.01
CA THR A 6 -1.75 13.80 -9.35
C THR A 6 -0.62 13.01 -10.00
N PHE A 7 0.13 13.63 -10.92
CA PHE A 7 1.29 12.99 -11.55
C PHE A 7 2.44 12.77 -10.58
N ARG A 8 2.68 13.72 -9.65
CA ARG A 8 3.67 13.56 -8.58
C ARG A 8 3.37 12.33 -7.72
N HIS A 9 2.13 12.15 -7.26
CA HIS A 9 1.72 10.96 -6.51
C HIS A 9 1.84 9.68 -7.35
N THR A 10 1.47 9.74 -8.63
CA THR A 10 1.61 8.60 -9.55
C THR A 10 3.07 8.17 -9.66
N CYS A 11 3.99 9.13 -9.83
CA CYS A 11 5.42 8.86 -9.91
C CYS A 11 5.94 8.25 -8.60
N ALA A 12 5.57 8.81 -7.45
CA ALA A 12 5.93 8.28 -6.14
C ALA A 12 5.49 6.82 -5.94
N MET A 13 4.24 6.49 -6.31
CA MET A 13 3.72 5.12 -6.23
C MET A 13 4.48 4.16 -7.15
N ARG A 14 4.85 4.60 -8.36
CA ARG A 14 5.62 3.78 -9.31
C ARG A 14 7.03 3.47 -8.79
N LEU A 15 7.70 4.45 -8.20
CA LEU A 15 9.00 4.27 -7.56
C LEU A 15 8.92 3.31 -6.36
N LEU A 16 7.88 3.45 -5.53
CA LEU A 16 7.69 2.57 -4.37
C LEU A 16 7.44 1.12 -4.82
N GLN A 17 6.63 0.92 -5.85
CA GLN A 17 6.34 -0.40 -6.43
C GLN A 17 7.54 -1.05 -7.11
N SER A 18 8.51 -0.26 -7.59
CA SER A 18 9.81 -0.74 -8.05
C SER A 18 10.83 -0.90 -6.91
N GLU A 19 10.36 -0.98 -5.67
CA GLU A 19 11.16 -1.24 -4.45
C GLU A 19 12.16 -0.13 -4.09
N VAL A 20 11.94 1.11 -4.57
CA VAL A 20 12.73 2.26 -4.13
C VAL A 20 12.31 2.65 -2.70
N SER A 21 13.29 2.88 -1.83
CA SER A 21 13.04 3.28 -0.44
C SER A 21 12.24 4.58 -0.33
N ALA A 22 11.29 4.63 0.61
CA ALA A 22 10.49 5.82 0.90
C ALA A 22 11.35 7.06 1.23
N THR A 23 12.52 6.87 1.86
CA THR A 23 13.48 7.95 2.12
C THR A 23 14.07 8.51 0.84
N VAL A 24 14.39 7.66 -0.14
CA VAL A 24 14.91 8.09 -1.45
C VAL A 24 13.83 8.81 -2.24
N ILE A 25 12.58 8.30 -2.19
CA ILE A 25 11.43 8.96 -2.82
C ILE A 25 11.19 10.34 -2.19
N ALA A 26 11.25 10.44 -0.86
CA ALA A 26 11.13 11.71 -0.15
C ALA A 26 12.19 12.72 -0.61
N LEU A 27 13.45 12.29 -0.66
CA LEU A 27 14.55 13.13 -1.12
C LEU A 27 14.36 13.58 -2.58
N TRP A 28 14.05 12.65 -3.48
CA TRP A 28 13.87 12.95 -4.90
C TRP A 28 12.70 13.89 -5.18
N LEU A 29 11.65 13.79 -4.37
CA LEU A 29 10.48 14.67 -4.45
C LEU A 29 10.67 16.00 -3.69
N GLY A 30 11.78 16.19 -2.98
CA GLY A 30 12.05 17.41 -2.20
C GLY A 30 11.15 17.54 -0.98
N HIS A 31 10.80 16.42 -0.33
CA HIS A 31 10.07 16.45 0.94
C HIS A 31 10.99 16.93 2.06
N GLU A 32 10.58 17.98 2.77
CA GLU A 32 11.30 18.51 3.94
C GLU A 32 11.37 17.48 5.08
N GLN A 33 10.33 16.66 5.22
CA GLN A 33 10.24 15.60 6.21
C GLN A 33 9.90 14.27 5.53
N VAL A 34 10.65 13.22 5.85
CA VAL A 34 10.44 11.87 5.26
C VAL A 34 9.04 11.33 5.54
N SER A 35 8.45 11.66 6.70
CA SER A 35 7.11 11.25 7.11
C SER A 35 6.00 11.66 6.11
N THR A 36 6.22 12.72 5.33
CA THR A 36 5.27 13.12 4.28
C THR A 36 5.20 12.14 3.11
N SER A 37 6.14 11.20 2.99
CA SER A 37 6.08 10.06 2.06
C SER A 37 5.37 8.83 2.62
N ASP A 38 5.04 8.80 3.91
CA ASP A 38 4.39 7.64 4.56
C ASP A 38 3.02 7.34 3.95
N ILE A 39 2.37 8.35 3.36
CA ILE A 39 1.12 8.20 2.62
C ILE A 39 1.23 7.13 1.52
N TYR A 40 2.40 6.98 0.89
CA TYR A 40 2.61 6.01 -0.17
C TYR A 40 2.76 4.58 0.39
N LEU A 41 3.42 4.44 1.54
CA LEU A 41 3.53 3.17 2.26
C LEU A 41 2.15 2.68 2.72
N HIS A 42 1.30 3.59 3.16
CA HIS A 42 -0.05 3.25 3.56
C HIS A 42 -0.96 2.90 2.37
N ALA A 43 -0.70 3.45 1.18
CA ALA A 43 -1.47 3.20 -0.03
C ALA A 43 -1.17 1.83 -0.68
N ASP A 44 0.04 1.30 -0.55
CA ASP A 44 0.40 -0.01 -1.13
C ASP A 44 0.01 -1.18 -0.23
N MET A 45 -1.21 -1.69 -0.40
CA MET A 45 -1.68 -2.88 0.30
C MET A 45 -0.92 -4.15 -0.06
N GLY A 46 -0.42 -4.27 -1.30
CA GLY A 46 0.34 -5.44 -1.73
C GLY A 46 1.70 -5.55 -1.03
N GLN A 47 2.37 -4.42 -0.81
CA GLN A 47 3.62 -4.37 -0.04
C GLN A 47 3.39 -4.78 1.41
N LYS A 48 2.28 -4.35 2.04
CA LYS A 48 1.91 -4.79 3.40
C LYS A 48 1.66 -6.29 3.46
N GLU A 49 0.92 -6.84 2.49
CA GLU A 49 0.68 -8.28 2.40
C GLU A 49 2.00 -9.07 2.27
N ARG A 50 2.93 -8.61 1.42
CA ARG A 50 4.27 -9.22 1.29
C ARG A 50 5.06 -9.14 2.59
N ALA A 51 4.99 -8.02 3.31
CA ALA A 51 5.67 -7.86 4.60
C ALA A 51 5.11 -8.82 5.66
N ILE A 52 3.78 -8.94 5.76
CA ILE A 52 3.12 -9.87 6.68
C ILE A 52 3.47 -11.32 6.36
N ALA A 53 3.49 -11.69 5.06
CA ALA A 53 3.85 -13.03 4.63
C ALA A 53 5.28 -13.45 5.07
N LYS A 54 6.22 -12.50 5.15
CA LYS A 54 7.59 -12.76 5.59
C LYS A 54 7.72 -13.07 7.09
N VAL A 55 6.73 -12.66 7.90
CA VAL A 55 6.73 -12.83 9.37
C VAL A 55 5.67 -13.81 9.85
N GLN A 56 5.15 -14.66 8.95
CA GLN A 56 4.07 -15.57 9.25
C GLN A 56 4.51 -16.67 10.25
N PRO A 57 3.78 -16.90 11.36
CA PRO A 57 4.10 -17.97 12.29
C PRO A 57 3.94 -19.37 11.65
N PRO A 58 4.75 -20.38 12.04
CA PRO A 58 4.80 -21.70 11.41
C PRO A 58 3.46 -22.46 11.30
N ASN A 59 2.50 -22.17 12.18
CA ASN A 59 1.19 -22.85 12.24
C ASN A 59 0.02 -21.99 11.73
N THR A 60 0.29 -20.97 10.93
CA THR A 60 -0.75 -20.11 10.36
C THR A 60 -1.09 -20.55 8.95
N LYS A 61 -2.38 -20.66 8.60
CA LYS A 61 -2.80 -20.90 7.22
C LYS A 61 -2.50 -19.66 6.37
N PRO A 62 -1.63 -19.74 5.33
CA PRO A 62 -1.40 -18.64 4.42
C PRO A 62 -2.63 -18.36 3.55
N GLY A 63 -2.86 -17.10 3.21
CA GLY A 63 -3.89 -16.71 2.25
C GLY A 63 -4.58 -15.40 2.59
N ARG A 64 -5.25 -14.83 1.57
CA ARG A 64 -6.14 -13.68 1.75
C ARG A 64 -7.49 -14.17 2.27
N TYR A 65 -8.07 -13.44 3.22
CA TYR A 65 -9.42 -13.72 3.70
C TYR A 65 -10.40 -13.76 2.53
N ARG A 66 -11.18 -14.84 2.46
CA ARG A 66 -12.30 -15.00 1.53
C ARG A 66 -13.59 -14.96 2.37
N PRO A 67 -14.40 -13.90 2.23
CA PRO A 67 -15.65 -13.82 2.96
C PRO A 67 -16.62 -14.91 2.50
N PRO A 68 -17.41 -15.50 3.41
CA PRO A 68 -18.46 -16.44 3.04
C PRO A 68 -19.62 -15.71 2.35
N ASP A 69 -20.35 -16.41 1.48
CA ASP A 69 -21.43 -15.85 0.66
C ASP A 69 -22.50 -15.11 1.49
N GLY A 70 -22.83 -15.61 2.68
CA GLY A 70 -23.79 -14.96 3.57
C GLY A 70 -23.34 -13.59 4.10
N LEU A 71 -22.02 -13.38 4.28
CA LEU A 71 -21.48 -12.08 4.68
C LEU A 71 -21.52 -11.09 3.51
N LEU A 72 -21.19 -11.55 2.30
CA LEU A 72 -21.28 -10.71 1.10
C LEU A 72 -22.72 -10.27 0.84
N ALA A 73 -23.68 -11.21 0.92
CA ALA A 73 -25.11 -10.92 0.73
C ALA A 73 -25.66 -9.91 1.75
N PHE A 74 -25.19 -9.96 3.01
CA PHE A 74 -25.55 -8.96 4.02
C PHE A 74 -25.00 -7.57 3.67
N LEU A 75 -23.74 -7.47 3.26
CA LEU A 75 -23.09 -6.19 2.95
C LEU A 75 -23.64 -5.52 1.70
N GLU A 76 -24.08 -6.31 0.70
CA GLU A 76 -24.73 -5.80 -0.51
C GLU A 76 -26.14 -5.23 -0.25
N GLY A 77 -26.76 -5.60 0.88
CA GLY A 77 -28.08 -5.11 1.28
C GLY A 77 -28.09 -3.85 2.16
N LEU A 78 -26.92 -3.25 2.44
CA LEU A 78 -26.75 -2.01 3.20
C LEU A 78 -26.90 -0.75 2.34
#